data_AF-K7A5L2-F1
#
_entry.id   AF-K7A5L2-F1
#
_cell.length_a   1.000
_cell.length_b   1.000
_cell.length_c   1.000
_cell.angle_alpha   90.00
_cell.angle_beta   90.00
_cell.angle_gamma   90.00
#
_symmetry.space_group_name_H-M   'P 1'
#
loop_
_entity.id
_entity.type
_entity.pdbx_description
1 polymer ?
#
loop_
_entity_poly.entity_id
_entity_poly.type
_entity_poly.pdbx_seq_one_letter_code
_entity_poly.pdbx_strand_id
1 'polypeptide(L)'
;MIALILSRLNLNLFFVHGDAKLANFCFCANGNNLAAVDFQYVGRGAGIKDLMYFLGSCLNESELALHADNLFDEYFSILKMAIEHYHVEVDFTALETEWRDLLPFAWADFERFLIGWATTHYKLNAFTKKQTIIALANC
;
A
#
# COMPACT_ATOMS: atom_id res chain seq x y z
N MET A 1 -11.38 -13.89 0.29
CA MET A 1 -10.68 -12.62 0.04
C MET A 1 -9.16 -12.77 0.01
N ILE A 2 -8.48 -13.17 1.10
CA ILE A 2 -7.00 -13.40 1.09
C ILE A 2 -6.57 -14.44 0.03
N ALA A 3 -7.37 -15.49 -0.19
CA ALA A 3 -7.07 -16.53 -1.17
C ALA A 3 -7.26 -16.13 -2.66
N LEU A 4 -7.99 -15.04 -2.95
CA LEU A 4 -8.22 -14.56 -4.33
C LEU A 4 -7.06 -13.68 -4.82
N ILE A 5 -6.37 -13.00 -3.89
CA ILE A 5 -5.19 -12.20 -4.19
C ILE A 5 -4.03 -13.15 -4.58
N LEU A 6 -3.79 -14.24 -3.85
CA LEU A 6 -2.56 -15.02 -3.97
C LEU A 6 -2.39 -15.89 -5.24
N SER A 7 -3.43 -16.13 -6.04
CA SER A 7 -3.37 -17.14 -7.13
C SER A 7 -2.98 -16.61 -8.51
N ARG A 8 -2.79 -15.29 -8.68
CA ARG A 8 -2.54 -14.66 -10.01
C ARG A 8 -1.20 -13.97 -10.19
N LEU A 9 -0.34 -14.00 -9.18
CA LEU A 9 0.38 -12.80 -8.83
C LEU A 9 1.91 -12.96 -8.96
N ASN A 10 2.58 -12.00 -9.62
CA ASN A 10 4.05 -11.80 -9.56
C ASN A 10 4.54 -11.33 -8.16
N LEU A 11 3.75 -11.58 -7.11
CA LEU A 11 4.01 -11.21 -5.72
C LEU A 11 5.32 -11.75 -5.17
N ASN A 12 5.86 -12.80 -5.77
CA ASN A 12 7.11 -13.39 -5.30
C ASN A 12 8.32 -12.50 -5.57
N LEU A 13 8.23 -11.48 -6.43
CA LEU A 13 9.37 -10.62 -6.76
C LEU A 13 9.63 -9.52 -5.72
N PHE A 14 8.59 -9.07 -5.00
CA PHE A 14 8.67 -7.90 -4.14
C PHE A 14 8.54 -8.28 -2.67
N PHE A 15 9.35 -7.63 -1.83
CA PHE A 15 9.24 -7.73 -0.38
C PHE A 15 8.43 -6.55 0.16
N VAL A 16 7.61 -6.83 1.17
CA VAL A 16 6.88 -5.84 1.96
C VAL A 16 7.44 -5.81 3.37
N HIS A 17 7.49 -4.62 3.97
CA HIS A 17 7.73 -4.39 5.39
C HIS A 17 6.64 -5.07 6.23
N GLY A 18 5.38 -4.98 5.80
CA GLY A 18 4.23 -5.62 6.44
C GLY A 18 3.59 -4.81 7.56
N ASP A 19 4.27 -3.76 8.04
CA ASP A 19 3.79 -2.79 9.05
C ASP A 19 4.37 -1.39 8.78
N ALA A 20 4.26 -0.90 7.54
CA ALA A 20 4.87 0.34 7.08
C ALA A 20 4.10 1.60 7.53
N LYS A 21 3.79 1.74 8.82
CA LYS A 21 3.21 2.98 9.38
C LYS A 21 4.29 4.04 9.62
N LEU A 22 3.92 5.32 9.58
CA LEU A 22 4.81 6.49 9.74
C LEU A 22 5.74 6.38 10.96
N ALA A 23 5.24 5.84 12.09
CA ALA A 23 6.02 5.64 13.30
C ALA A 23 7.22 4.66 13.14
N ASN A 24 7.19 3.82 12.11
CA ASN A 24 8.24 2.85 11.78
C ASN A 24 9.25 3.41 10.74
N PHE A 25 9.20 4.71 10.45
CA PHE A 25 10.17 5.39 9.59
C PHE A 25 10.91 6.49 10.37
N CYS A 26 12.23 6.44 10.34
CA CYS A 26 13.12 7.44 10.92
C CYS A 26 13.63 8.36 9.81
N PHE A 27 13.17 9.61 9.79
CA PHE A 27 13.58 10.59 8.79
C PHE A 27 14.82 11.36 9.25
N CYS A 28 15.78 11.56 8.34
CA CYS A 28 16.90 12.46 8.57
C CYS A 28 16.38 13.91 8.63
N ALA A 29 17.01 14.76 9.45
CA ALA A 29 16.59 16.15 9.62
C ALA A 29 16.62 16.98 8.32
N ASN A 30 17.44 16.56 7.34
CA ASN A 30 17.51 17.19 6.02
C ASN A 30 16.46 16.68 5.03
N GLY A 31 15.63 15.70 5.40
CA GLY A 31 14.57 15.12 4.57
C GLY A 31 15.04 14.23 3.41
N ASN A 32 16.35 14.09 3.18
CA ASN A 32 16.88 13.41 2.00
C ASN A 32 17.03 11.89 2.17
N ASN A 33 17.02 11.41 3.41
CA ASN A 33 17.20 10.01 3.74
C ASN A 33 16.21 9.60 4.82
N LEU A 34 15.83 8.33 4.81
CA LEU A 34 15.07 7.71 5.88
C LEU A 34 15.60 6.29 6.14
N ALA A 35 15.27 5.75 7.32
CA ALA A 35 15.43 4.35 7.63
C ALA A 35 14.07 3.77 8.05
N ALA A 36 13.71 2.61 7.52
CA ALA A 36 12.59 1.82 8.04
C ALA A 36 13.07 0.94 9.21
N VAL A 37 12.22 0.72 10.21
CA VAL A 37 12.48 -0.11 11.40
C VAL A 37 11.27 -0.99 11.71
N ASP A 38 11.44 -2.00 12.56
CA ASP A 38 10.37 -2.93 12.96
C ASP A 38 9.91 -3.91 11.85
N PHE A 39 10.86 -4.72 11.37
CA PHE A 39 10.67 -5.72 10.30
C PHE A 39 10.05 -7.05 10.77
N GLN A 40 9.25 -7.05 11.83
CA GLN A 40 8.69 -8.29 12.40
C GLN A 40 7.65 -8.99 11.49
N TYR A 41 7.11 -8.29 10.48
CA TYR A 41 6.06 -8.79 9.57
C TYR A 41 6.49 -8.84 8.09
N VAL A 42 7.80 -8.91 7.82
CA VAL A 42 8.31 -8.97 6.45
C VAL A 42 7.76 -10.18 5.71
N GLY A 43 7.37 -9.96 4.45
CA GLY A 43 6.88 -11.02 3.58
C GLY A 43 7.04 -10.66 2.11
N ARG A 44 6.61 -11.59 1.25
CA ARG A 44 6.47 -11.32 -0.19
C ARG A 44 5.05 -10.82 -0.47
N GLY A 45 4.92 -9.80 -1.28
CA GLY A 45 3.64 -9.10 -1.42
C GLY A 45 3.70 -7.89 -2.34
N ALA A 46 2.52 -7.32 -2.64
CA ALA A 46 2.43 -6.16 -3.49
C ALA A 46 2.83 -4.94 -2.67
N GLY A 47 3.78 -4.15 -3.15
CA GLY A 47 4.32 -3.00 -2.42
C GLY A 47 3.25 -1.96 -2.05
N ILE A 48 2.16 -1.90 -2.83
CA ILE A 48 0.98 -1.07 -2.50
C ILE A 48 0.41 -1.36 -1.11
N LYS A 49 0.60 -2.57 -0.55
CA LYS A 49 0.16 -2.87 0.83
C LYS A 49 0.85 -1.95 1.83
N ASP A 50 2.16 -1.82 1.74
CA ASP A 50 2.93 -0.91 2.60
C ASP A 50 2.55 0.55 2.34
N LEU A 51 2.28 0.90 1.08
CA LEU A 51 1.81 2.24 0.71
C LEU A 51 0.49 2.59 1.43
N MET A 52 -0.47 1.66 1.55
CA MET A 52 -1.73 1.93 2.26
C MET A 52 -1.48 2.20 3.76
N TYR A 53 -0.60 1.39 4.39
CA TYR A 53 -0.23 1.57 5.79
C TYR A 53 0.44 2.92 6.03
N PHE A 54 1.32 3.31 5.11
CA PHE A 54 2.04 4.57 5.18
C PHE A 54 1.09 5.75 5.00
N LEU A 55 0.35 5.81 3.89
CA LEU A 55 -0.57 6.92 3.60
C LEU A 55 -1.68 7.03 4.65
N GLY A 56 -2.28 5.91 5.06
CA GLY A 56 -3.30 5.89 6.12
C GLY A 56 -2.74 6.29 7.49
N SER A 57 -1.42 6.34 7.66
CA SER A 57 -0.78 6.87 8.87
C SER A 57 -0.34 8.33 8.77
N CYS A 58 -0.14 8.83 7.56
CA CYS A 58 0.30 10.19 7.30
C CYS A 58 -0.86 11.17 7.08
N LEU A 59 -1.95 10.70 6.47
CA LEU A 59 -3.02 11.56 5.94
C LEU A 59 -4.36 11.28 6.63
N ASN A 60 -5.14 12.34 6.82
CA ASN A 60 -6.53 12.26 7.23
C ASN A 60 -7.49 11.99 6.05
N GLU A 61 -8.79 11.83 6.32
CA GLU A 61 -9.78 11.51 5.30
C GLU A 61 -9.81 12.51 4.13
N SER A 62 -9.81 13.81 4.42
CA SER A 62 -9.89 14.85 3.40
C SER A 62 -8.62 14.92 2.57
N GLU A 63 -7.46 14.73 3.20
CA GLU A 63 -6.16 14.66 2.52
C GLU A 63 -6.05 13.43 1.62
N LEU A 64 -6.50 12.25 2.09
CA LEU A 64 -6.56 11.05 1.25
C LEU A 64 -7.46 11.26 0.04
N ALA A 65 -8.65 11.83 0.24
CA ALA A 65 -9.57 12.11 -0.86
C ALA A 65 -9.01 13.10 -1.90
N LEU A 66 -8.15 14.02 -1.47
CA LEU A 66 -7.54 15.03 -2.33
C LEU A 66 -6.26 14.55 -3.02
N HIS A 67 -5.45 13.73 -2.35
CA HIS A 67 -4.07 13.46 -2.77
C HIS A 67 -3.79 12.00 -3.14
N ALA A 68 -4.62 11.03 -2.75
CA ALA A 68 -4.29 9.61 -2.91
C ALA A 68 -3.97 9.22 -4.36
N ASP A 69 -4.79 9.64 -5.33
CA ASP A 69 -4.60 9.30 -6.75
C ASP A 69 -3.25 9.83 -7.28
N ASN A 70 -2.91 11.09 -6.96
CA ASN A 70 -1.62 11.67 -7.35
C ASN A 70 -0.43 10.94 -6.71
N LEU A 71 -0.58 10.54 -5.43
CA LEU A 71 0.46 9.81 -4.71
C LEU A 71 0.63 8.38 -5.26
N PHE A 72 -0.45 7.76 -5.75
CA PHE A 72 -0.36 6.47 -6.45
C PHE A 72 0.38 6.63 -7.77
N ASP A 73 0.08 7.65 -8.56
CA ASP A 73 0.78 7.92 -9.81
C ASP A 73 2.28 8.20 -9.59
N GLU A 74 2.61 8.96 -8.56
CA GLU A 74 4.00 9.19 -8.15
C GLU A 74 4.68 7.88 -7.72
N TYR A 75 4.01 7.07 -6.91
CA TYR A 75 4.53 5.78 -6.47
C TYR A 75 4.83 4.85 -7.67
N PHE A 76 3.92 4.73 -8.63
CA PHE A 76 4.13 3.89 -9.81
C PHE A 76 5.22 4.43 -10.73
N SER A 77 5.34 5.76 -10.87
CA SER A 77 6.44 6.39 -11.59
C SER A 77 7.80 6.05 -10.95
N ILE A 78 7.91 6.16 -9.63
CA ILE A 78 9.13 5.80 -8.88
C ILE A 78 9.41 4.30 -8.95
N LEU A 79 8.38 3.46 -8.83
CA LEU A 79 8.50 2.01 -8.95
C LEU A 79 9.03 1.60 -10.33
N LYS A 80 8.56 2.23 -11.41
CA LYS A 80 9.06 2.01 -12.76
C LYS A 80 10.56 2.29 -12.85
N MET A 81 10.97 3.47 -12.39
CA MET A 81 12.38 3.86 -12.38
C MET A 81 13.24 2.88 -11.58
N ALA A 82 12.74 2.40 -10.43
CA ALA A 82 13.44 1.41 -9.61
C ALA A 82 13.57 0.05 -10.32
N ILE A 83 12.50 -0.45 -10.94
CA ILE A 83 12.51 -1.70 -11.70
C ILE A 83 13.54 -1.64 -12.84
N GLU A 84 13.57 -0.52 -13.58
CA GLU A 84 14.53 -0.28 -14.65
C GLU A 84 15.97 -0.20 -14.11
N HIS A 85 16.18 0.54 -13.03
CA HIS A 85 17.49 0.74 -12.41
C HIS A 85 18.10 -0.56 -11.87
N TYR A 86 17.28 -1.39 -11.21
CA TYR A 86 17.72 -2.66 -10.62
C TYR A 86 17.64 -3.84 -11.60
N HIS A 87 17.26 -3.59 -12.87
CA HIS A 87 17.09 -4.62 -13.89
C HIS A 87 16.19 -5.78 -13.45
N VAL A 88 15.08 -5.47 -12.78
CA VAL A 88 14.11 -6.48 -12.35
C VAL A 88 13.36 -6.99 -13.58
N GLU A 89 13.43 -8.29 -13.84
CA GLU A 89 12.73 -8.94 -14.95
C GLU A 89 11.21 -9.04 -14.66
N VAL A 90 10.47 -8.01 -15.05
CA VAL A 90 9.00 -7.96 -14.92
C VAL A 90 8.39 -7.08 -16.02
N ASP A 91 7.20 -7.46 -16.51
CA ASP A 91 6.40 -6.56 -17.35
C ASP A 91 5.77 -5.48 -16.47
N PHE A 92 6.37 -4.28 -16.48
CA PHE A 92 5.91 -3.16 -15.66
C PHE A 92 4.47 -2.73 -15.99
N THR A 93 4.07 -2.75 -17.27
CA THR A 93 2.73 -2.28 -17.66
C THR A 93 1.66 -3.23 -17.11
N ALA A 94 1.91 -4.54 -17.20
CA ALA A 94 1.04 -5.55 -16.61
C ALA A 94 1.03 -5.45 -15.07
N LEU A 95 2.19 -5.27 -14.45
CA LEU A 95 2.32 -5.12 -13.00
C LEU A 95 1.57 -3.90 -12.46
N GLU A 96 1.73 -2.74 -13.09
CA GLU A 96 1.06 -1.50 -12.69
C GLU A 96 -0.47 -1.66 -12.79
N THR A 97 -0.95 -2.20 -13.91
CA THR A 97 -2.38 -2.45 -14.12
C THR A 97 -2.93 -3.36 -13.02
N GLU A 98 -2.25 -4.48 -12.78
CA GLU A 98 -2.63 -5.43 -11.73
C GLU A 98 -2.63 -4.80 -10.34
N TRP A 99 -1.60 -4.02 -9.98
CA TRP A 99 -1.51 -3.40 -8.66
C TRP A 99 -2.52 -2.28 -8.48
N ARG A 100 -2.86 -1.53 -9.53
CA ARG A 100 -3.94 -0.53 -9.47
C ARG A 100 -5.29 -1.19 -9.22
N ASP A 101 -5.58 -2.31 -9.87
CA ASP A 101 -6.79 -3.10 -9.63
C ASP A 101 -6.85 -3.65 -8.18
N LEU A 102 -5.69 -3.86 -7.56
CA LEU A 102 -5.58 -4.32 -6.17
C LEU A 102 -5.64 -3.19 -5.12
N LEU A 103 -5.57 -1.91 -5.50
CA LEU A 103 -5.61 -0.80 -4.54
C LEU A 103 -6.85 -0.82 -3.63
N PRO A 104 -8.08 -1.01 -4.12
CA PRO A 104 -9.25 -1.10 -3.26
C PRO A 104 -9.16 -2.27 -2.27
N PHE A 105 -8.60 -3.40 -2.69
CA PHE A 105 -8.41 -4.58 -1.84
C PHE A 105 -7.36 -4.35 -0.76
N ALA A 106 -6.28 -3.63 -1.08
CA ALA A 106 -5.24 -3.27 -0.10
C ALA A 106 -5.81 -2.34 0.98
N TRP A 107 -6.61 -1.34 0.60
CA TRP A 107 -7.34 -0.50 1.56
C TRP A 107 -8.37 -1.29 2.38
N ALA A 108 -9.09 -2.22 1.75
CA ALA A 108 -10.06 -3.05 2.44
C ALA A 108 -9.40 -3.99 3.47
N ASP A 109 -8.23 -4.54 3.17
CA ASP A 109 -7.44 -5.33 4.13
C ASP A 109 -6.97 -4.47 5.30
N PHE A 110 -6.53 -3.24 5.02
CA PHE A 110 -6.15 -2.27 6.06
C PHE A 110 -7.33 -1.90 6.97
N GLU A 111 -8.50 -1.61 6.39
CA GLU A 111 -9.73 -1.34 7.16
C GLU A 111 -10.14 -2.55 8.00
N ARG A 112 -10.14 -3.76 7.40
CA ARG A 112 -10.43 -5.02 8.11
C ARG A 112 -9.49 -5.23 9.30
N PHE A 113 -8.20 -4.98 9.12
CA PHE A 113 -7.22 -5.05 10.20
C PHE A 113 -7.56 -4.07 11.34
N LEU A 114 -7.81 -2.80 11.01
CA LEU A 114 -8.14 -1.77 11.98
C LEU A 114 -9.43 -2.08 12.73
N ILE A 115 -10.48 -2.56 12.05
CA ILE A 115 -11.74 -2.98 12.70
C ILE A 115 -11.48 -4.13 13.68
N GLY A 116 -10.63 -5.10 13.32
CA GLY A 116 -10.28 -6.23 14.18
C GLY A 116 -9.42 -5.85 15.40
N TRP A 117 -8.66 -4.75 15.31
CA TRP A 117 -7.75 -4.30 16.37
C TRP A 117 -8.35 -3.19 17.25
N ALA A 118 -8.92 -2.14 16.64
CA ALA A 118 -9.43 -0.95 17.30
C ALA A 118 -10.59 -0.34 16.50
N THR A 119 -11.82 -0.74 16.81
CA THR A 119 -13.05 -0.37 16.07
C THR A 119 -13.38 1.14 16.01
N THR A 120 -12.77 1.94 16.87
CA THR A 120 -12.94 3.41 16.92
C THR A 120 -11.68 4.17 16.50
N HIS A 121 -10.71 3.49 15.88
CA HIS A 121 -9.47 4.12 15.45
C HIS A 121 -9.75 5.21 14.40
N TYR A 122 -9.14 6.39 14.54
CA TYR A 122 -9.35 7.56 13.67
C TYR A 122 -9.00 7.35 12.17
N LYS A 123 -8.36 6.22 11.84
CA LYS A 123 -7.99 5.83 10.47
C LYS A 123 -9.12 5.07 9.76
N LEU A 124 -10.14 4.64 10.51
CA LEU A 124 -11.40 4.15 9.97
C LEU A 124 -12.24 5.37 9.58
N ASN A 125 -12.37 5.63 8.29
CA ASN A 125 -12.99 6.85 7.79
C ASN A 125 -13.78 6.59 6.48
N ALA A 126 -14.45 7.62 5.96
CA ALA A 126 -15.29 7.43 4.78
C ALA A 126 -14.48 7.05 3.53
N PHE A 127 -13.21 7.48 3.45
CA PHE A 127 -12.32 7.13 2.36
C PHE A 127 -12.02 5.63 2.34
N THR A 128 -11.54 5.06 3.45
CA THR A 128 -11.22 3.62 3.51
C THR A 128 -12.48 2.77 3.27
N LYS A 129 -13.61 3.18 3.85
CA LYS A 129 -14.90 2.51 3.66
C LYS A 129 -15.36 2.49 2.19
N LYS A 130 -15.15 3.59 1.47
CA LYS A 130 -15.43 3.64 0.02
C LYS A 130 -14.58 2.62 -0.74
N GLN A 131 -13.30 2.50 -0.41
CA GLN A 131 -12.41 1.53 -1.02
C GLN A 131 -12.86 0.08 -0.74
N THR A 132 -13.30 -0.21 0.49
CA THR A 132 -13.90 -1.51 0.83
C THR A 132 -15.15 -1.82 0.01
N ILE A 133 -16.03 -0.84 -0.20
CA ILE A 133 -17.23 -1.02 -1.05
C ILE A 133 -16.81 -1.34 -2.49
N ILE A 134 -15.80 -0.64 -3.03
CA ILE A 134 -15.27 -0.90 -4.38
C ILE A 134 -14.68 -2.32 -4.45
N ALA A 135 -13.88 -2.73 -3.46
CA ALA A 135 -13.29 -4.07 -3.42
C ALA A 135 -14.36 -5.18 -3.42
N LEU A 136 -15.40 -5.02 -2.60
CA LEU A 136 -16.50 -5.99 -2.50
C LEU A 136 -17.36 -6.05 -3.77
N ALA A 137 -17.50 -4.96 -4.51
CA ALA A 137 -18.23 -4.93 -5.77
C ALA A 137 -17.50 -5.65 -6.92
N ASN A 138 -16.18 -5.82 -6.79
CA ASN A 138 -15.32 -6.49 -7.79
C ASN A 138 -14.91 -7.91 -7.35
N CYS A 139 -15.63 -8.51 -6.38
CA CYS A 139 -15.44 -9.88 -5.91
C CYS A 139 -16.26 -10.91 -6.70
#